data_AF-A0A7Y5VBU0-F1
#
_entry.id   AF-A0A7Y5VBU0-F1
#
_cell.length_a   1.000
_cell.length_b   1.000
_cell.length_c   1.000
_cell.angle_alpha   90.00
_cell.angle_beta   90.00
_cell.angle_gamma   90.00
#
_symmetry.space_group_name_H-M   'P 1'
#
loop_
_entity.id
_entity.type
_entity.pdbx_description
1 polymer ?
#
loop_
_entity_poly.entity_id
_entity_poly.type
_entity_poly.pdbx_seq_one_letter_code
_entity_poly.pdbx_strand_id
1 'polypeptide(L)'
;MKTLAFFQLVGMTALLFSGCVTELTVLPRPNAAGRTDHEAFCNIDGNDLVIRIQNSGAKDAPPTTVLVEFPGFPSQTVVTPAIPKQSVVEVKVPIPAGCHNPDCDFKITVDPNNQVQEPREDNNVQAGICIG
;
A
#
# COMPACT_ATOMS: atom_id res chain seq x y z
N MET A 1 -5.43 -41.88 45.52
CA MET A 1 -5.08 -40.46 45.75
C MET A 1 -3.56 -40.34 45.62
N LYS A 2 -2.91 -39.52 44.79
CA LYS A 2 -3.23 -38.52 43.75
C LYS A 2 -2.04 -38.54 42.75
N THR A 3 -2.09 -38.22 41.45
CA THR A 3 -3.14 -38.06 40.41
C THR A 3 -2.39 -38.04 39.06
N LEU A 4 -2.95 -38.56 37.95
CA LEU A 4 -2.29 -38.46 36.64
C LEU A 4 -2.47 -37.05 36.04
N ALA A 5 -1.37 -36.43 35.62
CA ALA A 5 -1.38 -35.19 34.85
C ALA A 5 -1.23 -35.49 33.35
N PHE A 6 -2.32 -35.43 32.61
CA PHE A 6 -2.30 -35.42 31.14
C PHE A 6 -1.81 -34.05 30.66
N PHE A 7 -0.60 -33.99 30.11
CA PHE A 7 -0.13 -32.81 29.37
C PHE A 7 -0.74 -32.86 27.96
N GLN A 8 -1.86 -32.17 27.75
CA GLN A 8 -2.33 -31.91 26.38
C GLN A 8 -1.45 -30.84 25.74
N LEU A 9 -0.60 -31.27 24.81
CA LEU A 9 0.14 -30.39 23.93
C LEU A 9 -0.86 -29.72 22.96
N VAL A 10 -1.31 -28.51 23.28
CA VAL A 10 -2.12 -27.70 22.35
C VAL A 10 -1.22 -27.29 21.20
N GLY A 11 -1.28 -28.07 20.11
CA GLY A 11 -0.64 -27.72 18.85
C GLY A 11 -1.26 -26.44 18.32
N MET A 12 -0.57 -25.32 18.50
CA MET A 12 -0.90 -24.05 17.86
C MET A 12 -0.54 -24.15 16.37
N THR A 13 -1.38 -24.86 15.62
CA THR A 13 -1.28 -24.97 14.17
C THR A 13 -1.55 -23.58 13.60
N ALA A 14 -0.47 -22.88 13.23
CA ALA A 14 -0.58 -21.67 12.42
C ALA A 14 -1.27 -22.06 11.11
N LEU A 15 -2.53 -21.67 10.96
CA LEU A 15 -3.29 -21.80 9.72
C LEU A 15 -2.67 -20.87 8.69
N LEU A 16 -1.64 -21.36 8.01
CA LEU A 16 -1.03 -20.71 6.85
C LEU A 16 -2.05 -20.75 5.69
N PHE A 17 -2.95 -19.77 5.65
CA PHE A 17 -3.84 -19.48 4.51
C PHE A 17 -3.06 -18.92 3.28
N SER A 18 -1.85 -19.45 3.04
CA SER A 18 -0.86 -19.00 2.06
C SER A 18 -1.21 -19.33 0.59
N GLY A 19 -2.49 -19.55 0.29
CA GLY A 19 -2.94 -20.22 -0.93
C GLY A 19 -3.34 -19.31 -2.09
N CYS A 20 -4.17 -18.28 -1.84
CA CYS A 20 -4.89 -17.60 -2.93
C CYS A 20 -5.33 -16.16 -2.58
N VAL A 21 -4.54 -15.43 -1.81
CA VAL A 21 -4.84 -14.02 -1.47
C VAL A 21 -4.04 -13.07 -2.35
N THR A 22 -4.65 -11.95 -2.71
CA THR A 22 -3.97 -10.74 -3.20
C THR A 22 -3.81 -9.80 -2.00
N GLU A 23 -2.70 -9.07 -1.91
CA GLU A 23 -2.43 -8.16 -0.80
C GLU A 23 -1.62 -6.98 -1.36
N LEU A 24 -2.26 -5.83 -1.53
CA LEU A 24 -1.70 -4.60 -2.06
C LEU A 24 -1.19 -3.71 -0.92
N THR A 25 -0.06 -3.04 -1.14
CA THR A 25 0.48 -2.11 -0.15
C THR A 25 1.27 -1.01 -0.86
N VAL A 26 1.10 0.23 -0.40
CA VAL A 26 1.91 1.36 -0.87
C VAL A 26 3.30 1.26 -0.25
N LEU A 27 4.35 1.26 -1.08
CA LEU A 27 5.73 1.21 -0.60
C LEU A 27 6.36 2.60 -0.53
N PRO A 28 7.27 2.84 0.43
CA PRO A 28 8.12 4.02 0.42
C PRO A 28 9.04 4.01 -0.82
N ARG A 29 9.60 5.16 -1.15
CA ARG A 29 10.57 5.31 -2.24
C ARG A 29 11.80 4.41 -2.04
N PRO A 30 12.52 4.00 -3.11
CA PRO A 30 13.53 2.94 -3.01
C PRO A 30 14.66 3.22 -2.02
N ASN A 31 15.08 4.49 -1.89
CA ASN A 31 16.13 4.92 -0.94
C ASN A 31 15.62 5.20 0.49
N ALA A 32 14.32 5.00 0.76
CA ALA A 32 13.69 5.13 2.07
C ALA A 32 13.16 3.78 2.59
N ALA A 33 13.61 2.65 2.03
CA ALA A 33 13.23 1.32 2.51
C ALA A 33 13.51 1.16 4.01
N GLY A 34 12.48 0.81 4.79
CA GLY A 34 12.55 0.71 6.25
C GLY A 34 12.26 2.00 7.01
N ARG A 35 12.09 3.15 6.33
CA ARG A 35 11.45 4.34 6.94
C ARG A 35 9.93 4.19 6.90
N THR A 36 9.27 4.74 7.91
CA THR A 36 7.80 4.72 8.10
C THR A 36 7.23 6.12 8.35
N ASP A 37 8.01 7.16 8.09
CA ASP A 37 7.64 8.56 8.22
C ASP A 37 7.06 9.09 6.88
N HIS A 38 6.38 10.24 6.94
CA HIS A 38 5.57 10.73 5.83
C HIS A 38 6.42 11.12 4.60
N GLU A 39 7.68 11.52 4.78
CA GLU A 39 8.58 11.84 3.66
C GLU A 39 9.13 10.59 2.98
N ALA A 40 9.00 9.39 3.57
CA ALA A 40 9.39 8.14 2.93
C ALA A 40 8.55 7.85 1.67
N PHE A 41 7.34 8.40 1.58
CA PHE A 41 6.44 8.24 0.43
C PHE A 41 6.54 9.38 -0.59
N CYS A 42 7.27 10.46 -0.29
CA CYS A 42 7.54 11.52 -1.26
C CYS A 42 8.56 11.04 -2.31
N ASN A 43 8.06 10.49 -3.41
CA ASN A 43 8.85 9.96 -4.51
C ASN A 43 8.55 10.79 -5.76
N ILE A 44 9.38 11.78 -6.09
CA ILE A 44 9.11 12.71 -7.21
C ILE A 44 9.97 12.34 -8.43
N ASP A 45 9.34 12.31 -9.60
CA ASP A 45 10.02 12.34 -10.90
C ASP A 45 9.46 13.49 -11.75
N GLY A 46 10.27 14.53 -11.97
CA GLY A 46 9.81 15.78 -12.58
C GLY A 46 8.78 16.51 -11.70
N ASN A 47 7.52 16.53 -12.15
CA ASN A 47 6.37 17.07 -11.40
C ASN A 47 5.37 15.96 -10.99
N ASP A 48 5.73 14.69 -11.16
CA ASP A 48 4.85 13.57 -10.84
C ASP A 48 5.22 12.93 -9.50
N LEU A 49 4.21 12.62 -8.69
CA LEU A 49 4.32 11.70 -7.56
C LEU A 49 4.32 10.26 -8.11
N VAL A 50 5.42 9.54 -7.88
CA VAL A 50 5.66 8.17 -8.34
C VAL A 50 5.27 7.18 -7.23
N ILE A 51 4.04 6.67 -7.32
CA ILE A 51 3.46 5.77 -6.32
C ILE A 51 3.91 4.34 -6.61
N ARG A 52 4.53 3.71 -5.62
CA ARG A 52 5.03 2.32 -5.69
C ARG A 52 4.03 1.40 -5.00
N ILE A 53 3.54 0.39 -5.71
CA ILE A 53 2.48 -0.50 -5.24
C ILE A 53 3.00 -1.93 -5.31
N GLN A 54 3.12 -2.58 -4.16
CA GLN A 54 3.50 -3.99 -4.07
C GLN A 54 2.24 -4.86 -4.02
N ASN A 55 2.22 -5.96 -4.77
CA ASN A 55 1.36 -7.11 -4.48
C ASN A 55 2.20 -8.16 -3.73
N SER A 56 2.03 -8.22 -2.41
CA SER A 56 2.66 -9.21 -1.53
C SER A 56 1.83 -10.49 -1.37
N GLY A 57 0.71 -10.61 -2.09
CA GLY A 57 -0.12 -11.80 -2.14
C GLY A 57 0.45 -12.94 -3.00
N ALA A 58 -0.20 -14.10 -2.91
CA ALA A 58 0.12 -15.30 -3.69
C ALA A 58 -0.56 -15.33 -5.07
N LYS A 59 -1.48 -14.40 -5.33
CA LYS A 59 -2.30 -14.28 -6.55
C LYS A 59 -2.07 -12.93 -7.22
N ASP A 60 -2.04 -12.91 -8.56
CA ASP A 60 -1.96 -11.68 -9.35
C ASP A 60 -3.18 -10.78 -9.09
N ALA A 61 -2.94 -9.46 -8.99
CA ALA A 61 -4.00 -8.47 -8.91
C ALA A 61 -4.41 -8.04 -10.34
N PRO A 62 -5.71 -7.91 -10.64
CA PRO A 62 -6.14 -7.22 -11.86
C PRO A 62 -5.75 -5.73 -11.80
N PRO A 63 -5.85 -4.99 -12.92
CA PRO A 63 -5.82 -3.53 -12.91
C PRO A 63 -6.82 -2.97 -11.89
N THR A 64 -6.37 -2.06 -11.02
CA THR A 64 -7.23 -1.37 -10.04
C THR A 64 -7.02 0.14 -10.07
N THR A 65 -7.87 0.88 -9.38
CA THR A 65 -7.79 2.36 -9.29
C THR A 65 -6.89 2.77 -8.13
N VAL A 66 -6.13 3.84 -8.31
CA VAL A 66 -5.42 4.55 -7.23
C VAL A 66 -6.03 5.95 -7.16
N LEU A 67 -6.53 6.30 -5.98
CA LEU A 67 -6.98 7.65 -5.64
C LEU A 67 -5.86 8.40 -4.93
N VAL A 68 -5.62 9.64 -5.34
CA VAL A 68 -4.67 10.56 -4.70
C VAL A 68 -5.39 11.85 -4.36
N GLU A 69 -5.31 12.23 -3.09
CA GLU A 69 -5.95 13.42 -2.53
C GLU A 69 -4.85 14.39 -2.09
N PHE A 70 -4.82 15.59 -2.68
CA PHE A 70 -3.95 16.69 -2.26
C PHE A 70 -4.85 17.75 -1.57
N PRO A 71 -4.65 18.10 -0.30
CA PRO A 71 -5.53 19.03 0.42
C PRO A 71 -5.67 20.38 -0.31
N GLY A 72 -6.91 20.80 -0.55
CA GLY A 72 -7.22 22.05 -1.27
C GLY A 72 -7.28 21.92 -2.81
N PHE A 73 -6.98 20.74 -3.37
CA PHE A 73 -7.04 20.48 -4.82
C PHE A 73 -8.07 19.39 -5.15
N PRO A 74 -8.54 19.28 -6.42
CA PRO A 74 -9.35 18.16 -6.85
C PRO A 74 -8.61 16.83 -6.70
N SER A 75 -9.30 15.79 -6.20
CA SER A 75 -8.76 14.44 -6.13
C SER A 75 -8.46 13.90 -7.53
N GLN A 76 -7.40 13.12 -7.64
CA GLN A 76 -6.91 12.55 -8.90
C GLN A 76 -6.98 11.03 -8.87
N THR A 77 -7.25 10.40 -10.01
CA THR A 77 -7.25 8.93 -10.14
C THR A 77 -6.37 8.46 -11.29
N VAL A 78 -5.69 7.34 -11.07
CA VAL A 78 -4.92 6.62 -12.09
C VAL A 78 -5.22 5.12 -11.98
N VAL A 79 -5.13 4.39 -13.09
CA VAL A 79 -5.34 2.94 -13.11
C VAL A 79 -3.99 2.23 -13.13
N THR A 80 -3.79 1.25 -12.25
CA THR A 80 -2.60 0.41 -12.27
C THR A 80 -2.63 -0.53 -13.49
N PRO A 81 -1.48 -0.99 -14.02
CA PRO A 81 -1.47 -2.25 -14.75
C PRO A 81 -1.91 -3.41 -13.82
N ALA A 82 -2.14 -4.59 -14.38
CA ALA A 82 -2.21 -5.80 -13.57
C ALA A 82 -0.90 -5.94 -12.77
N ILE A 83 -1.00 -6.35 -11.50
CA ILE A 83 0.14 -6.43 -10.57
C ILE A 83 0.41 -7.91 -10.29
N PRO A 84 1.40 -8.54 -10.93
CA PRO A 84 1.77 -9.93 -10.67
C PRO A 84 2.01 -10.18 -9.17
N LYS A 85 1.75 -11.40 -8.70
CA LYS A 85 2.08 -11.82 -7.33
C LYS A 85 3.57 -11.56 -7.03
N GLN A 86 3.86 -11.18 -5.78
CA GLN A 86 5.23 -10.90 -5.31
C GLN A 86 5.97 -9.83 -6.14
N SER A 87 5.26 -8.90 -6.78
CA SER A 87 5.86 -7.86 -7.63
C SER A 87 5.52 -6.45 -7.17
N VAL A 88 6.22 -5.46 -7.73
CA VAL A 88 5.98 -4.03 -7.52
C VAL A 88 5.74 -3.38 -8.87
N VAL A 89 4.73 -2.53 -8.96
CA VAL A 89 4.51 -1.61 -10.10
C VAL A 89 4.60 -0.17 -9.63
N GLU A 90 4.82 0.74 -10.58
CA GLU A 90 4.85 2.18 -10.33
C GLU A 90 3.82 2.88 -11.21
N VAL A 91 3.07 3.81 -10.62
CA VAL A 91 2.16 4.71 -11.33
C VAL A 91 2.52 6.16 -11.02
N LYS A 92 2.20 7.07 -11.94
CA LYS A 92 2.50 8.49 -11.82
C LYS A 92 1.21 9.30 -11.72
N VAL A 93 1.19 10.27 -10.81
CA VAL A 93 0.11 11.24 -10.66
C VAL A 93 0.73 12.64 -10.60
N PRO A 94 0.32 13.60 -11.46
CA PRO A 94 0.92 14.92 -11.48
C PRO A 94 0.58 15.69 -10.20
N ILE A 95 1.60 16.27 -9.57
CA ILE A 95 1.42 17.10 -8.38
C ILE A 95 0.78 18.43 -8.81
N PRO A 96 -0.32 18.89 -8.17
CA PRO A 96 -0.96 20.14 -8.53
C PRO A 96 -0.03 21.35 -8.40
N ALA A 97 -0.07 22.24 -9.39
CA ALA A 97 0.69 23.49 -9.36
C ALA A 97 0.29 24.33 -8.13
N GLY A 98 1.29 24.71 -7.32
CA GLY A 98 1.08 25.44 -6.07
C GLY A 98 0.87 24.56 -4.84
N CYS A 99 0.91 23.22 -4.95
CA CYS A 99 0.86 22.33 -3.78
C CYS A 99 2.10 22.49 -2.88
N HIS A 100 3.29 22.72 -3.45
CA HIS A 100 4.54 22.98 -2.73
C HIS A 100 4.61 24.44 -2.23
N ASN A 101 3.65 24.87 -1.40
CA ASN A 101 3.62 26.23 -0.86
C ASN A 101 2.93 26.30 0.53
N PRO A 102 3.62 25.98 1.64
CA PRO A 102 5.05 25.61 1.70
C PRO A 102 5.30 24.16 1.27
N ASP A 103 4.50 23.21 1.77
CA ASP A 103 4.71 21.78 1.63
C ASP A 103 3.46 21.13 1.02
N CYS A 104 3.66 20.00 0.33
CA CYS A 104 2.61 19.28 -0.37
C CYS A 104 2.28 17.96 0.34
N ASP A 105 1.29 18.03 1.25
CA ASP A 105 0.65 16.85 1.82
C ASP A 105 -0.15 16.08 0.76
N PHE A 106 -0.19 14.75 0.90
CA PHE A 106 -1.03 13.89 0.08
C PHE A 106 -1.49 12.64 0.83
N LYS A 107 -2.62 12.09 0.37
CA LYS A 107 -3.11 10.77 0.75
C LYS A 107 -3.30 9.91 -0.49
N ILE A 108 -2.74 8.71 -0.46
CA ILE A 108 -2.87 7.66 -1.47
C ILE A 108 -3.87 6.63 -0.93
N THR A 109 -4.75 6.14 -1.79
CA THR A 109 -5.59 4.98 -1.52
C THR A 109 -5.59 4.11 -2.77
N VAL A 110 -4.94 2.95 -2.70
CA VAL A 110 -5.01 1.92 -3.73
C VAL A 110 -6.30 1.13 -3.52
N ASP A 111 -6.98 0.83 -4.62
CA ASP A 111 -8.30 0.20 -4.66
C ASP A 111 -9.36 0.82 -3.70
N PRO A 112 -9.71 2.11 -3.88
CA PRO A 112 -10.67 2.81 -3.02
C PRO A 112 -12.12 2.26 -3.09
N ASN A 113 -12.37 1.23 -3.90
CA ASN A 113 -13.67 0.59 -4.07
C ASN A 113 -13.66 -0.91 -3.70
N ASN A 114 -12.54 -1.43 -3.19
CA ASN A 114 -12.36 -2.82 -2.75
C ASN A 114 -12.76 -3.84 -3.84
N GLN A 115 -12.29 -3.64 -5.07
CA GLN A 115 -12.56 -4.48 -6.25
C GLN A 115 -11.65 -5.72 -6.30
N VAL A 116 -10.44 -5.58 -5.79
CA VAL A 116 -9.45 -6.61 -5.47
C VAL A 116 -9.77 -7.06 -4.05
N GLN A 117 -10.22 -8.29 -3.88
CA GLN A 117 -10.52 -8.79 -2.55
C GLN A 117 -9.23 -9.12 -1.80
N GLU A 118 -8.96 -8.35 -0.75
CA GLU A 118 -7.78 -8.49 0.11
C GLU A 118 -8.13 -9.08 1.49
N PRO A 119 -7.18 -9.73 2.20
CA PRO A 119 -7.32 -10.06 3.62
C PRO A 119 -7.44 -8.85 4.53
N ARG A 120 -6.89 -7.71 4.07
CA ARG A 120 -6.85 -6.42 4.77
C ARG A 120 -7.07 -5.34 3.72
N GLU A 121 -8.01 -4.45 3.98
CA GLU A 121 -8.41 -3.36 3.08
C GLU A 121 -7.96 -1.98 3.64
N ASP A 122 -7.13 -1.98 4.69
CA ASP A 122 -6.61 -0.80 5.41
C ASP A 122 -5.09 -0.61 5.25
N ASN A 123 -4.41 -1.62 4.70
CA ASN A 123 -2.98 -1.69 4.34
C ASN A 123 -2.63 -0.89 3.06
N ASN A 124 -3.64 -0.53 2.26
CA ASN A 124 -3.52 0.03 0.92
C ASN A 124 -3.75 1.58 0.91
N VAL A 125 -3.95 2.17 2.09
CA VAL A 125 -4.03 3.60 2.36
C VAL A 125 -2.72 4.12 2.96
N GLN A 126 -2.17 5.21 2.44
CA GLN A 126 -0.96 5.83 2.97
C GLN A 126 -0.98 7.36 2.84
N ALA A 127 -0.58 8.07 3.90
CA ALA A 127 -0.35 9.51 3.86
C ALA A 127 1.15 9.81 3.67
N GLY A 128 1.46 10.95 3.06
CA GLY A 128 2.83 11.43 2.89
C GLY A 128 2.90 12.93 2.71
N ILE A 129 4.11 13.48 2.75
CA ILE A 129 4.38 14.90 2.55
C ILE A 129 5.64 15.10 1.70
N CYS A 130 5.55 15.97 0.71
CA CYS A 130 6.69 16.47 -0.04
C CYS A 130 7.02 17.89 0.42
N ILE A 131 8.18 18.04 1.06
CA ILE A 131 8.70 19.34 1.54
C ILE A 131 9.13 20.20 0.35
N GLY A 132 8.76 21.49 0.38
CA GLY A 132 9.04 22.49 -0.67
C GLY A 132 10.39 23.19 -0.59
#